data_AF-A0A2M9H794-F1
#
_entry.id   AF-A0A2M9H794-F1
#
_cell.length_a   1.000
_cell.length_b   1.000
_cell.length_c   1.000
_cell.angle_alpha   90.00
_cell.angle_beta   90.00
_cell.angle_gamma   90.00
#
_symmetry.space_group_name_H-M   'P 1'
#
loop_
_entity.id
_entity.type
_entity.pdbx_description
1 polymer ?
#
loop_
_entity_poly.entity_id
_entity_poly.type
_entity_poly.pdbx_seq_one_letter_code
_entity_poly.pdbx_strand_id
1 'polypeptide(L)'
;MLARQRIHELVHEYGHDVLEHERMRIEKHCYQHGAVTTFEHSVRVACLAVYFADRLHLWRFIDLRSLVRAALLHDYFLYDWHYDGDGTHKLHGFTHPRRALTNALEDFDLNPVERNSILRHMFPLTPIPPRYIEGYLVTMADKISATRETFSMARFSKPALAPVPERLVITDSTKKAA
;
A
#
# COMPACT_ATOMS: atom_id res chain seq x y z
N MET A 1 -22.76 -7.95 -9.91
CA MET A 1 -21.77 -7.60 -8.87
C MET A 1 -20.82 -8.77 -8.70
N LEU A 2 -19.54 -8.51 -8.56
CA LEU A 2 -18.49 -9.53 -8.46
C LEU A 2 -18.59 -10.30 -7.14
N ALA A 3 -18.37 -11.61 -7.23
CA ALA A 3 -18.13 -12.45 -6.06
C ALA A 3 -16.73 -12.18 -5.49
N ARG A 4 -16.54 -12.41 -4.19
CA ARG A 4 -15.26 -12.22 -3.50
C ARG A 4 -14.11 -12.97 -4.16
N GLN A 5 -14.35 -14.22 -4.58
CA GLN A 5 -13.35 -15.03 -5.27
C GLN A 5 -12.85 -14.35 -6.55
N ARG A 6 -13.77 -13.80 -7.35
CA ARG A 6 -13.42 -13.10 -8.59
C ARG A 6 -12.61 -11.82 -8.33
N ILE A 7 -12.89 -11.12 -7.23
CA ILE A 7 -12.11 -9.93 -6.83
C ILE A 7 -10.67 -10.32 -6.52
N HIS A 8 -10.45 -11.40 -5.77
CA HIS A 8 -9.11 -11.89 -5.47
C HIS A 8 -8.36 -12.31 -6.75
N GLU A 9 -9.03 -12.99 -7.67
CA GLU A 9 -8.45 -13.36 -8.97
C GLU A 9 -8.01 -12.13 -9.76
N LEU A 10 -8.84 -11.08 -9.83
CA LEU A 10 -8.48 -9.83 -10.52
C LEU A 10 -7.28 -9.14 -9.88
N VAL A 11 -7.22 -9.09 -8.54
CA VAL A 11 -6.07 -8.50 -7.84
C VAL A 11 -4.80 -9.29 -8.14
N HIS A 12 -4.87 -10.63 -8.17
CA HIS A 12 -3.71 -11.45 -8.50
C HIS A 12 -3.31 -11.28 -9.98
N GLU A 13 -4.27 -11.28 -10.91
CA GLU A 13 -4.04 -11.15 -12.35
C GLU A 13 -3.36 -9.81 -12.68
N TYR A 14 -3.95 -8.71 -12.21
CA TYR A 14 -3.50 -7.35 -12.56
C TYR A 14 -2.36 -6.82 -11.69
N GLY A 15 -2.09 -7.46 -10.54
CA GLY A 15 -1.04 -7.09 -9.60
C GLY A 15 0.09 -8.11 -9.46
N HIS A 16 0.13 -9.16 -10.29
CA HIS A 16 1.10 -10.26 -10.16
C HIS A 16 2.54 -9.76 -10.08
N ASP A 17 2.90 -8.78 -10.91
CA ASP A 17 4.25 -8.21 -10.96
C ASP A 17 4.66 -7.52 -9.66
N VAL A 18 3.72 -6.86 -8.96
CA VAL A 18 3.97 -6.29 -7.62
C VAL A 18 4.01 -7.40 -6.55
N LEU A 19 3.05 -8.33 -6.58
CA LEU A 19 2.90 -9.37 -5.56
C LEU A 19 4.07 -10.35 -5.52
N GLU A 20 4.68 -10.61 -6.68
CA GLU A 20 5.83 -11.52 -6.84
C GLU A 20 7.18 -10.81 -6.67
N HIS A 21 7.20 -9.47 -6.61
CA HIS A 21 8.42 -8.69 -6.48
C HIS A 21 9.15 -8.99 -5.15
N GLU A 22 10.47 -9.10 -5.19
CA GLU A 22 11.24 -9.52 -4.02
C GLU A 22 11.15 -8.53 -2.85
N ARG A 23 11.16 -7.22 -3.15
CA ARG A 23 11.06 -6.15 -2.16
C ARG A 23 9.66 -6.06 -1.55
N MET A 24 8.60 -6.48 -2.27
CA MET A 24 7.24 -6.61 -1.70
C MET A 24 7.18 -7.63 -0.55
N ARG A 25 8.11 -8.59 -0.50
CA ARG A 25 8.20 -9.55 0.62
C ARG A 25 8.64 -8.89 1.92
N ILE A 26 9.29 -7.73 1.88
CA ILE A 26 9.69 -6.98 3.08
C ILE A 26 8.44 -6.60 3.88
N GLU A 27 7.38 -6.15 3.21
CA GLU A 27 6.13 -5.72 3.83
C GLU A 27 5.42 -6.80 4.67
N LYS A 28 5.72 -8.08 4.43
CA LYS A 28 5.19 -9.21 5.24
C LYS A 28 5.82 -9.28 6.64
N HIS A 29 6.90 -8.54 6.86
CA HIS A 29 7.67 -8.52 8.11
C HIS A 29 7.56 -7.16 8.82
N CYS A 30 6.74 -6.24 8.30
CA CYS A 30 6.54 -4.91 8.85
C CYS A 30 5.08 -4.75 9.26
N TYR A 31 4.84 -4.26 10.47
CA TYR A 31 3.48 -3.97 10.92
C TYR A 31 2.97 -2.65 10.33
N GLN A 32 1.69 -2.63 9.92
CA GLN A 32 1.00 -1.41 9.49
C GLN A 32 -0.05 -0.95 10.49
N HIS A 33 -1.04 -1.81 10.80
CA HIS A 33 -2.11 -1.47 11.73
C HIS A 33 -2.36 -2.59 12.74
N GLY A 34 -2.02 -2.34 14.01
CA GLY A 34 -2.19 -3.32 15.08
C GLY A 34 -1.34 -4.56 14.85
N ALA A 35 -1.99 -5.68 14.51
CA ALA A 35 -1.38 -6.97 14.22
C ALA A 35 -1.40 -7.33 12.72
N VAL A 36 -1.70 -6.37 11.85
CA VAL A 36 -1.76 -6.54 10.39
C VAL A 36 -0.47 -6.05 9.76
N THR A 37 0.12 -6.88 8.91
CA THR A 37 1.32 -6.51 8.15
C THR A 37 1.01 -5.51 7.04
N THR A 38 1.99 -4.72 6.61
CA THR A 38 1.83 -3.81 5.46
C THR A 38 1.37 -4.56 4.21
N PHE A 39 1.89 -5.78 3.98
CA PHE A 39 1.49 -6.60 2.85
C PHE A 39 0.00 -6.97 2.89
N GLU A 40 -0.48 -7.44 4.05
CA GLU A 40 -1.88 -7.82 4.21
C GLU A 40 -2.82 -6.62 4.06
N HIS A 41 -2.40 -5.46 4.58
CA HIS A 41 -3.12 -4.21 4.41
C HIS A 41 -3.23 -3.84 2.92
N SER A 42 -2.12 -3.78 2.20
CA SER A 42 -2.07 -3.49 0.76
C SER A 42 -2.96 -4.41 -0.08
N VAL A 43 -2.95 -5.72 0.20
CA VAL A 43 -3.82 -6.69 -0.50
C VAL A 43 -5.31 -6.44 -0.19
N ARG A 44 -5.66 -6.11 1.05
CA ARG A 44 -7.05 -5.77 1.43
C ARG A 44 -7.51 -4.49 0.76
N VAL A 45 -6.67 -3.47 0.70
CA VAL A 45 -6.95 -2.21 0.00
C VAL A 45 -7.18 -2.46 -1.48
N ALA A 46 -6.34 -3.26 -2.13
CA ALA A 46 -6.55 -3.64 -3.54
C ALA A 46 -7.89 -4.36 -3.77
N CYS A 47 -8.23 -5.34 -2.91
CA CYS A 47 -9.52 -6.03 -2.99
C CYS A 47 -10.71 -5.09 -2.79
N LEU A 48 -10.63 -4.18 -1.81
CA LEU A 48 -11.67 -3.20 -1.54
C LEU A 48 -11.82 -2.18 -2.66
N ALA A 49 -10.72 -1.73 -3.25
CA ALA A 49 -10.74 -0.78 -4.37
C ALA A 49 -11.45 -1.39 -5.59
N VAL A 50 -11.13 -2.64 -5.94
CA VAL A 50 -11.83 -3.40 -7.00
C VAL A 50 -13.31 -3.61 -6.67
N TYR A 51 -13.61 -3.95 -5.41
CA TYR A 51 -14.99 -4.06 -4.93
C TYR A 51 -15.76 -2.75 -5.12
N PHE A 52 -15.18 -1.60 -4.75
CA PHE A 52 -15.84 -0.31 -4.93
C PHE A 52 -16.02 0.06 -6.39
N ALA A 53 -15.02 -0.20 -7.24
CA ALA A 53 -15.17 -0.02 -8.69
C ALA A 53 -16.37 -0.81 -9.25
N ASP A 54 -16.56 -2.06 -8.80
CA ASP A 54 -17.71 -2.88 -9.18
C ASP A 54 -19.04 -2.31 -8.67
N ARG A 55 -19.12 -2.03 -7.37
CA ARG A 55 -20.37 -1.60 -6.72
C ARG A 55 -20.84 -0.22 -7.18
N LEU A 56 -19.91 0.64 -7.57
CA LEU A 56 -20.19 1.99 -8.06
C LEU A 56 -20.31 2.02 -9.60
N HIS A 57 -20.22 0.87 -10.28
CA HIS A 57 -20.32 0.74 -11.74
C HIS A 57 -19.29 1.61 -12.50
N LEU A 58 -18.06 1.69 -12.00
CA LEU A 58 -17.02 2.59 -12.50
C LEU A 58 -16.10 1.99 -13.58
N TRP A 59 -16.33 0.74 -13.99
CA TRP A 59 -15.43 -0.01 -14.89
C TRP A 59 -15.03 0.71 -16.18
N ARG A 60 -15.87 1.59 -16.71
CA ARG A 60 -15.60 2.34 -17.96
C ARG A 60 -14.75 3.60 -17.76
N PHE A 61 -14.50 3.98 -16.50
CA PHE A 61 -13.84 5.23 -16.12
C PHE A 61 -12.51 5.00 -15.41
N ILE A 62 -12.11 3.75 -15.24
CA ILE A 62 -10.87 3.38 -14.57
C ILE A 62 -10.02 2.48 -15.45
N ASP A 63 -8.71 2.53 -15.26
CA ASP A 63 -7.78 1.50 -15.68
C ASP A 63 -7.59 0.50 -14.51
N LEU A 64 -8.12 -0.71 -14.67
CA LEU A 64 -8.11 -1.72 -13.60
C LEU A 64 -6.69 -2.10 -13.18
N ARG A 65 -5.75 -2.17 -14.13
CA ARG A 65 -4.35 -2.48 -13.83
C ARG A 65 -3.73 -1.41 -12.93
N SER A 66 -3.93 -0.14 -13.27
CA SER A 66 -3.46 1.00 -12.50
C SER A 66 -4.10 1.06 -11.12
N LEU A 67 -5.40 0.76 -11.02
CA LEU A 67 -6.11 0.70 -9.74
C LEU A 67 -5.47 -0.35 -8.81
N VAL A 68 -5.29 -1.57 -9.31
CA VAL A 68 -4.72 -2.68 -8.52
C VAL A 68 -3.28 -2.38 -8.12
N ARG A 69 -2.44 -1.97 -9.06
CA ARG A 69 -1.03 -1.66 -8.79
C ARG A 69 -0.87 -0.48 -7.83
N ALA A 70 -1.61 0.60 -8.03
CA ALA A 70 -1.60 1.74 -7.10
C ALA A 70 -2.05 1.34 -5.69
N ALA A 71 -3.08 0.50 -5.58
CA ALA A 71 -3.55 0.01 -4.28
C ALA A 71 -2.51 -0.90 -3.59
N LEU A 72 -1.81 -1.75 -4.33
CA LEU A 72 -0.75 -2.58 -3.76
C LEU A 72 0.48 -1.77 -3.34
N LEU A 73 0.75 -0.66 -4.03
CA LEU A 73 1.96 0.16 -3.83
C LEU A 73 1.77 1.40 -2.96
N HIS A 74 0.54 1.70 -2.49
CA HIS A 74 0.26 2.95 -1.77
C HIS A 74 1.10 3.12 -0.50
N ASP A 75 1.37 1.99 0.17
CA ASP A 75 2.17 1.86 1.39
C ASP A 75 3.54 1.21 1.17
N TYR A 76 4.09 1.28 -0.05
CA TYR A 76 5.35 0.64 -0.43
C TYR A 76 6.61 1.34 0.15
N PHE A 77 6.63 1.62 1.44
CA PHE A 77 7.72 2.33 2.13
C PHE A 77 8.87 1.41 2.57
N LEU A 78 8.66 0.10 2.67
CA LEU A 78 9.68 -0.94 2.85
C LEU A 78 10.50 -0.89 4.16
N TYR A 79 9.90 -0.43 5.25
CA TYR A 79 10.47 -0.50 6.60
C TYR A 79 9.35 -0.69 7.63
N ASP A 80 9.65 -1.02 8.89
CA ASP A 80 8.64 -0.97 9.95
C ASP A 80 8.64 0.41 10.61
N TRP A 81 7.57 1.19 10.41
CA TRP A 81 7.51 2.55 10.92
C TRP A 81 7.24 2.63 12.43
N HIS A 82 6.89 1.52 13.09
CA HIS A 82 6.73 1.46 14.55
C HIS A 82 8.07 1.35 15.28
N TYR A 83 9.16 1.01 14.58
CA TYR A 83 10.49 0.90 15.18
C TYR A 83 11.21 2.25 15.14
N ASP A 84 10.88 3.11 16.10
CA ASP A 84 11.44 4.45 16.27
C ASP A 84 12.67 4.41 17.20
N GLY A 85 13.87 4.28 16.62
CA GLY A 85 15.12 4.47 17.38
C GLY A 85 15.47 5.94 17.63
N ASP A 86 14.95 6.86 16.81
CA ASP A 86 15.41 8.26 16.73
C ASP A 86 14.27 9.31 16.56
N GLY A 87 13.01 8.87 16.50
CA GLY A 87 11.85 9.76 16.37
C GLY A 87 11.69 10.37 14.97
N THR A 88 12.32 9.79 13.95
CA THR A 88 12.19 10.21 12.55
C THR A 88 10.85 9.83 11.91
N HIS A 89 10.05 8.95 12.52
CA HIS A 89 8.76 8.53 12.00
C HIS A 89 7.55 9.33 12.51
N LYS A 90 7.77 10.40 13.31
CA LYS A 90 6.71 11.25 13.92
C LYS A 90 5.72 11.91 12.94
N LEU A 91 6.05 11.96 11.65
CA LEU A 91 5.18 12.50 10.58
C LEU A 91 4.92 11.47 9.46
N HIS A 92 4.99 10.17 9.77
CA HIS A 92 4.85 9.09 8.78
C HIS A 92 3.63 9.29 7.86
N GLY A 93 2.46 9.66 8.39
CA GLY A 93 1.26 9.93 7.60
C GLY A 93 1.39 11.04 6.53
N PHE A 94 2.34 11.97 6.68
CA PHE A 94 2.59 13.06 5.73
C PHE A 94 3.74 12.78 4.76
N THR A 95 4.61 11.84 5.10
CA THR A 95 5.85 11.58 4.36
C THR A 95 5.84 10.26 3.60
N HIS A 96 5.14 9.24 4.09
CA HIS A 96 5.14 7.92 3.45
C HIS A 96 4.59 7.92 2.02
N PRO A 97 3.61 8.75 1.59
CA PRO A 97 3.16 8.71 0.19
C PRO A 97 4.30 9.05 -0.79
N ARG A 98 5.21 9.94 -0.39
CA ARG A 98 6.40 10.27 -1.18
C ARG A 98 7.41 9.12 -1.18
N ARG A 99 7.66 8.53 -0.01
CA ARG A 99 8.59 7.39 0.11
C ARG A 99 8.09 6.18 -0.68
N ALA A 100 6.82 5.83 -0.55
CA ALA A 100 6.17 4.76 -1.30
C ALA A 100 6.30 5.00 -2.80
N LEU A 101 6.03 6.23 -3.27
CA LEU A 101 6.23 6.58 -4.67
C LEU A 101 7.70 6.44 -5.11
N THR A 102 8.66 6.93 -4.33
CA THR A 102 10.09 6.81 -4.65
C THR A 102 10.51 5.36 -4.78
N ASN A 103 10.22 4.52 -3.79
CA ASN A 103 10.56 3.10 -3.83
C ASN A 103 9.88 2.38 -5.00
N ALA A 104 8.60 2.69 -5.26
CA ALA A 104 7.87 2.07 -6.36
C ALA A 104 8.42 2.48 -7.74
N LEU A 105 8.98 3.69 -7.87
CA LEU A 105 9.65 4.15 -9.10
C LEU A 105 11.04 3.53 -9.31
N GLU A 106 11.68 3.03 -8.25
CA GLU A 106 12.93 2.27 -8.37
C GLU A 106 12.68 0.87 -8.93
N ASP A 107 11.56 0.24 -8.53
CA ASP A 107 11.25 -1.15 -8.83
C ASP A 107 10.35 -1.34 -10.06
N PHE A 108 9.53 -0.34 -10.39
CA PHE A 108 8.50 -0.47 -11.42
C PHE A 108 8.40 0.75 -12.33
N ASP A 109 8.03 0.51 -13.59
CA ASP A 109 7.54 1.58 -14.45
C ASP A 109 6.10 1.93 -14.08
N LEU A 110 5.90 3.17 -13.63
CA LEU A 110 4.60 3.68 -13.19
C LEU A 110 4.07 4.71 -14.16
N ASN A 111 2.79 4.59 -14.50
CA ASN A 111 2.07 5.56 -15.30
C ASN A 111 1.56 6.75 -14.45
N PRO A 112 1.01 7.81 -15.06
CA PRO A 112 0.51 8.97 -14.33
C PRO A 112 -0.61 8.69 -13.31
N VAL A 113 -1.48 7.71 -13.59
CA VAL A 113 -2.58 7.30 -12.69
C VAL A 113 -2.02 6.67 -11.44
N GLU A 114 -1.08 5.73 -11.57
CA GLU A 114 -0.43 5.03 -10.47
C GLU A 114 0.34 6.00 -9.58
N ARG A 115 1.21 6.83 -10.19
CA ARG A 115 2.02 7.81 -9.48
C ARG A 115 1.17 8.79 -8.67
N ASN A 116 0.09 9.28 -9.27
CA ASN A 116 -0.80 10.22 -8.60
C ASN A 116 -1.60 9.53 -7.48
N SER A 117 -2.10 8.33 -7.72
CA SER A 117 -2.87 7.57 -6.74
C SER A 117 -2.03 7.26 -5.50
N ILE A 118 -0.79 6.76 -5.68
CA ILE A 118 0.16 6.53 -4.58
C ILE A 118 0.47 7.83 -3.85
N LEU A 119 0.78 8.92 -4.56
CA LEU A 119 1.17 10.18 -3.92
C LEU A 119 0.04 10.86 -3.15
N ARG A 120 -1.22 10.66 -3.55
CA ARG A 120 -2.39 11.39 -3.05
C ARG A 120 -3.34 10.55 -2.20
N HIS A 121 -3.05 9.27 -1.97
CA HIS A 121 -3.96 8.38 -1.27
C HIS A 121 -4.24 8.83 0.19
N MET A 122 -3.37 9.66 0.78
CA MET A 122 -3.55 10.21 2.13
C MET A 122 -4.49 11.41 2.23
N PHE A 123 -5.16 11.82 1.15
CA PHE A 123 -6.24 12.81 1.25
C PHE A 123 -7.33 12.35 2.25
N PRO A 124 -7.85 13.24 3.13
CA PRO A 124 -7.59 14.67 3.25
C PRO A 124 -6.43 15.05 4.20
N LEU A 125 -5.72 14.09 4.81
CA LEU A 125 -4.55 14.37 5.65
C LEU A 125 -3.46 15.09 4.85
N THR A 126 -3.14 14.59 3.66
CA THR A 126 -2.41 15.37 2.65
C THR A 126 -3.44 16.20 1.86
N PRO A 127 -3.37 17.54 1.88
CA PRO A 127 -4.50 18.39 1.47
C PRO A 127 -4.77 18.41 -0.04
N ILE A 128 -3.86 17.87 -0.85
CA ILE A 128 -4.03 17.83 -2.31
C ILE A 128 -4.78 16.54 -2.66
N PRO A 129 -5.98 16.62 -3.27
CA PRO A 129 -6.77 15.45 -3.58
C PRO A 129 -6.21 14.65 -4.76
N PRO A 130 -6.64 13.38 -4.92
CA PRO A 130 -6.37 12.61 -6.13
C PRO A 130 -6.91 13.29 -7.39
N ARG A 131 -6.19 13.14 -8.50
CA ARG A 131 -6.62 13.61 -9.83
C ARG A 131 -7.48 12.60 -10.56
N TYR A 132 -7.25 11.31 -10.30
CA TYR A 132 -7.88 10.18 -10.99
C TYR A 132 -8.84 9.44 -10.05
N ILE A 133 -9.86 8.79 -10.61
CA ILE A 133 -10.88 8.05 -9.86
C ILE A 133 -10.23 6.92 -9.04
N GLU A 134 -9.23 6.27 -9.62
CA GLU A 134 -8.44 5.23 -8.99
C GLU A 134 -7.84 5.70 -7.68
N GLY A 135 -7.30 6.91 -7.64
CA GLY A 135 -6.74 7.46 -6.40
C GLY A 135 -7.81 7.69 -5.34
N TYR A 136 -9.03 8.11 -5.69
CA TYR A 136 -10.14 8.21 -4.73
C TYR A 136 -10.58 6.84 -4.22
N LEU A 137 -10.61 5.82 -5.09
CA LEU A 137 -10.93 4.45 -4.70
C LEU A 137 -9.88 3.88 -3.75
N VAL A 138 -8.59 4.09 -4.02
CA VAL A 138 -7.48 3.71 -3.14
C VAL A 138 -7.58 4.42 -1.80
N THR A 139 -7.77 5.75 -1.80
CA THR A 139 -7.98 6.54 -0.58
C THR A 139 -9.12 5.95 0.26
N MET A 140 -10.31 5.78 -0.32
CA MET A 140 -11.46 5.27 0.42
C MET A 140 -11.23 3.84 0.95
N ALA A 141 -10.63 2.97 0.14
CA ALA A 141 -10.33 1.59 0.51
C ALA A 141 -9.33 1.50 1.67
N ASP A 142 -8.25 2.26 1.61
CA ASP A 142 -7.26 2.37 2.68
C ASP A 142 -7.93 2.81 3.99
N LYS A 143 -8.65 3.93 4.00
CA LYS A 143 -9.26 4.46 5.23
C LYS A 143 -10.25 3.47 5.85
N ILE A 144 -11.02 2.77 5.03
CA ILE A 144 -11.96 1.73 5.51
C ILE A 144 -11.20 0.51 6.06
N SER A 145 -10.13 0.07 5.39
CA SER A 145 -9.30 -1.04 5.86
C SER A 145 -8.60 -0.68 7.17
N ALA A 146 -7.89 0.44 7.20
CA ALA A 146 -7.17 0.95 8.38
C ALA A 146 -8.08 1.12 9.58
N THR A 147 -9.30 1.65 9.39
CA THR A 147 -10.30 1.77 10.45
C THR A 147 -10.68 0.39 10.99
N ARG A 148 -11.06 -0.56 10.12
CA ARG A 148 -11.46 -1.90 10.56
C ARG A 148 -10.34 -2.64 11.28
N GLU A 149 -9.11 -2.49 10.81
CA GLU A 149 -7.93 -3.12 11.39
C GLU A 149 -7.60 -2.53 12.77
N THR A 150 -7.70 -1.20 12.90
CA THR A 150 -7.45 -0.47 14.16
C THR A 150 -8.51 -0.73 15.23
N PHE A 151 -9.76 -1.00 14.84
CA PHE A 151 -10.84 -1.29 15.79
C PHE A 151 -11.09 -2.80 16.02
N SER A 152 -10.44 -3.68 15.26
CA SER A 152 -10.55 -5.13 15.45
C SER A 152 -9.94 -5.56 16.79
N MET A 153 -10.61 -6.45 17.53
CA MET A 153 -10.06 -7.05 18.76
C MET A 153 -8.78 -7.85 18.51
N ALA A 154 -8.59 -8.35 17.28
CA ALA A 154 -7.38 -9.08 16.88
C ALA A 154 -6.11 -8.22 16.97
N ARG A 155 -6.22 -6.88 16.99
CA ARG A 155 -5.07 -5.95 17.06
C ARG A 155 -4.19 -6.13 18.30
N PHE A 156 -4.72 -6.70 19.37
CA PHE A 156 -3.98 -6.96 20.62
C PHE A 156 -3.20 -8.27 20.58
N SER A 157 -3.49 -9.15 19.61
CA SER A 157 -2.81 -10.42 19.41
C SER A 157 -1.76 -10.26 18.32
N LYS A 158 -0.66 -9.56 18.61
CA LYS A 158 0.45 -9.39 17.66
C LYS A 158 1.34 -10.65 17.67
N PRO A 159 1.34 -11.48 16.61
CA PRO A 159 2.32 -12.56 16.52
C PRO A 159 3.75 -12.00 16.43
N ALA A 160 4.76 -12.76 16.83
CA ALA A 160 6.14 -12.37 16.51
C ALA A 160 6.35 -12.54 14.99
N LEU A 161 6.65 -11.44 14.28
CA LEU A 161 7.07 -11.52 12.89
C LEU A 161 8.54 -11.95 12.83
N ALA A 162 8.88 -12.81 11.87
CA ALA A 162 10.28 -13.09 11.57
C ALA A 162 10.99 -11.81 11.11
N PRO A 163 12.30 -11.63 11.40
CA PRO A 163 13.04 -10.50 10.89
C PRO A 163 13.09 -10.54 9.35
N VAL A 164 13.17 -9.37 8.72
CA VAL A 164 13.43 -9.26 7.28
C VAL A 164 14.74 -10.00 6.97
N PRO A 165 14.75 -10.94 6.00
CA PRO A 165 15.98 -11.63 5.62
C PRO A 165 17.08 -10.63 5.23
N GLU A 166 18.31 -10.85 5.68
CA GLU A 166 19.44 -9.91 5.50
C GLU A 166 19.64 -9.49 4.03
N ARG A 167 19.47 -10.43 3.09
CA ARG A 167 19.55 -10.17 1.64
C ARG A 167 18.53 -9.15 1.10
N LEU A 168 17.44 -8.93 1.83
CA LEU A 168 16.34 -8.00 1.49
C LEU A 168 16.38 -6.71 2.32
N VAL A 169 17.32 -6.60 3.27
CA VAL A 169 17.47 -5.38 4.07
C VAL A 169 17.97 -4.28 3.15
N ILE A 170 17.20 -3.20 3.04
CA ILE A 170 17.61 -2.01 2.30
C ILE A 170 18.71 -1.33 3.12
N THR A 171 19.96 -1.57 2.75
CA THR A 171 21.07 -0.75 3.24
C THR A 171 20.97 0.60 2.56
N ASP A 172 20.74 1.68 3.32
CA ASP A 172 20.91 3.05 2.80
C ASP A 172 22.37 3.18 2.29
N SER A 173 22.58 2.99 0.99
CA SER A 173 23.87 3.20 0.33
C SER A 173 24.22 4.69 0.24
N THR A 174 23.40 5.56 0.82
CA THR A 174 23.54 7.03 0.83
C THR A 174 24.27 7.58 2.06
N LYS A 175 24.84 6.74 2.94
CA LYS A 175 25.77 7.21 4.01
C LYS A 175 27.27 7.03 3.69
N LYS A 176 27.64 6.70 2.44
CA LYS A 176 29.05 6.69 1.99
C LYS A 176 29.24 7.48 0.69
N ALA A 177 28.95 8.77 0.71
CA ALA A 177 29.56 9.75 -0.20
C ALA A 177 29.42 11.16 0.39
N ALA A 178 30.57 11.82 0.56
CA ALA A 178 30.82 13.18 1.08
C ALA A 178 30.77 13.36 2.60
#